data_AF-A0A7W3YB17-F1
#
_entry.id   AF-A0A7W3YB17-F1
#
_cell.length_a   1.000
_cell.length_b   1.000
_cell.length_c   1.000
_cell.angle_alpha   90.00
_cell.angle_beta   90.00
_cell.angle_gamma   90.00
#
_symmetry.space_group_name_H-M   'P 1'
#
loop_
_entity.id
_entity.type
_entity.pdbx_description
1 polymer ?
#
loop_
_entity_poly.entity_id
_entity_poly.type
_entity_poly.pdbx_seq_one_letter_code
_entity_poly.pdbx_strand_id
1 'polypeptide(L)'
;MNYSTKIALGIKDSHLELDTAHFKNAIEDQGNQIIVHLFQSYPLHCPRCGQLMLKNGFKLVKILGPSLHYEPTIWSIRKQKYLCKPSPDCPQTITKVARVKDVKYRHHISQA
;
A
#
# COMPACT_ATOMS: atom_id res chain seq x y z
N MET A 1 -13.61 5.44 -0.21
CA MET A 1 -13.69 4.84 1.15
C MET A 1 -14.29 5.86 2.12
N ASN A 2 -15.23 5.47 2.99
CA ASN A 2 -15.81 6.38 3.98
C ASN A 2 -14.78 6.73 5.07
N TYR A 3 -14.76 7.99 5.53
CA TYR A 3 -13.88 8.47 6.60
C TYR A 3 -13.98 7.60 7.87
N SER A 4 -15.19 7.19 8.25
CA SER A 4 -15.45 6.37 9.43
C SER A 4 -14.74 5.02 9.38
N THR A 5 -14.66 4.40 8.20
CA THR A 5 -13.95 3.13 8.01
C THR A 5 -12.44 3.31 8.14
N LYS A 6 -11.88 4.43 7.65
CA LYS A 6 -10.43 4.69 7.80
C LYS A 6 -10.06 4.88 9.27
N ILE A 7 -10.90 5.58 10.02
CA ILE A 7 -10.72 5.80 11.46
C ILE A 7 -10.81 4.49 12.23
N ALA A 8 -11.81 3.66 11.98
CA ALA A 8 -11.95 2.35 12.64
C ALA A 8 -10.75 1.43 12.36
N LEU A 9 -10.21 1.49 11.14
CA LEU A 9 -9.01 0.74 10.76
C LEU A 9 -7.71 1.39 11.24
N GLY A 10 -7.72 2.58 11.87
CA GLY A 10 -6.50 3.28 12.27
C GLY A 10 -5.63 3.76 11.10
N ILE A 11 -6.20 3.90 9.89
CA ILE A 11 -5.49 4.34 8.69
C ILE A 11 -5.38 5.88 8.69
N LYS A 12 -4.15 6.37 8.79
CA LYS A 12 -3.83 7.81 8.71
C LYS A 12 -3.42 8.29 7.31
N ASP A 13 -3.05 7.37 6.43
CA ASP A 13 -2.62 7.69 5.07
C ASP A 13 -3.82 7.99 4.17
N SER A 14 -3.83 9.19 3.58
CA SER A 14 -4.88 9.64 2.65
C SER A 14 -4.93 8.80 1.37
N HIS A 15 -3.79 8.29 0.91
CA HIS A 15 -3.67 7.52 -0.33
C HIS A 15 -3.89 6.01 -0.15
N LEU A 16 -4.09 5.56 1.10
CA LEU A 16 -4.38 4.17 1.41
C LEU A 16 -5.90 3.97 1.42
N GLU A 17 -6.36 3.06 0.58
CA GLU A 17 -7.78 2.80 0.37
C GLU A 17 -8.08 1.31 0.41
N LEU A 18 -9.35 0.95 0.59
CA LEU A 18 -9.79 -0.45 0.47
C LEU A 18 -9.72 -0.90 -0.99
N ASP A 19 -9.18 -2.09 -1.22
CA ASP A 19 -9.04 -2.66 -2.57
C ASP A 19 -10.32 -3.41 -3.00
N THR A 20 -11.41 -2.66 -3.20
CA THR A 20 -12.71 -3.22 -3.61
C THR A 20 -12.76 -3.63 -5.08
N ALA A 21 -11.75 -3.26 -5.88
CA ALA A 21 -11.70 -3.58 -7.29
C ALA A 21 -11.13 -4.99 -7.57
N HIS A 22 -10.28 -5.50 -6.68
CA HIS A 22 -9.60 -6.80 -6.87
C HIS A 22 -10.11 -7.85 -5.89
N PHE A 23 -10.77 -7.43 -4.81
CA PHE A 23 -11.34 -8.32 -3.80
C PHE A 23 -12.83 -8.06 -3.68
N LYS A 24 -13.62 -9.14 -3.73
CA LYS A 24 -15.08 -9.09 -3.52
C LYS A 24 -15.41 -8.54 -2.13
N ASN A 25 -14.63 -8.94 -1.13
CA ASN A 25 -14.68 -8.42 0.23
C ASN A 25 -13.34 -7.78 0.56
N ALA A 26 -13.31 -6.46 0.73
CA ALA A 26 -12.07 -5.76 1.10
C ALA A 26 -11.68 -5.97 2.58
N ILE A 27 -12.59 -6.49 3.39
CA ILE A 27 -12.36 -6.90 4.78
C ILE A 27 -12.88 -8.33 4.88
N GLU A 28 -12.00 -9.28 5.21
CA GLU A 28 -12.31 -10.70 5.35
C GLU A 28 -12.06 -11.12 6.79
N ASP A 29 -13.09 -11.67 7.43
CA ASP A 29 -12.94 -12.34 8.72
C ASP A 29 -12.65 -13.82 8.47
N GLN A 30 -11.48 -14.30 8.91
CA GLN A 30 -11.08 -15.70 8.79
C GLN A 30 -11.29 -16.49 10.09
N GLY A 31 -11.92 -15.89 11.10
CA GLY A 31 -12.23 -16.49 12.40
C GLY A 31 -11.06 -16.50 13.40
N ASN A 32 -9.81 -16.42 12.94
CA ASN A 32 -8.61 -16.30 13.79
C ASN A 32 -7.76 -15.05 13.46
N GLN A 33 -8.13 -14.33 12.40
CA GLN A 33 -7.52 -13.09 11.96
C GLN A 33 -8.46 -12.37 11.01
N ILE A 34 -8.33 -11.06 10.96
CA ILE A 34 -9.06 -10.22 10.01
C ILE A 34 -8.07 -9.75 8.94
N ILE A 35 -8.36 -10.02 7.67
CA ILE A 35 -7.56 -9.52 6.55
C ILE A 35 -8.24 -8.30 5.96
N VAL A 36 -7.51 -7.18 5.94
CA VAL A 36 -7.95 -5.93 5.29
C VAL A 36 -7.13 -5.75 4.02
N HIS A 37 -7.79 -5.90 2.87
CA HIS A 37 -7.18 -5.69 1.57
C HIS A 37 -7.17 -4.20 1.21
N LEU A 38 -5.96 -3.67 1.06
CA LEU A 38 -5.71 -2.25 0.87
C LEU A 38 -4.92 -2.01 -0.41
N PHE A 39 -5.11 -0.83 -0.98
CA PHE A 39 -4.43 -0.36 -2.18
C PHE A 39 -3.75 0.98 -1.91
N GLN A 40 -2.49 1.12 -2.34
CA GLN A 40 -1.73 2.35 -2.24
C GLN A 40 -1.22 2.79 -3.62
N SER A 41 -1.76 3.89 -4.14
CA SER A 41 -1.31 4.51 -5.39
C SER A 41 -1.58 6.01 -5.38
N TYR A 42 -0.61 6.78 -5.86
CA TYR A 42 -0.68 8.24 -6.00
C TYR A 42 0.28 8.72 -7.10
N PRO A 43 0.13 9.93 -7.67
CA PRO A 43 1.12 10.51 -8.57
C PRO A 43 2.47 10.65 -7.86
N LEU A 44 3.53 10.08 -8.42
CA LEU A 44 4.88 10.14 -7.86
C LEU A 44 5.84 10.72 -8.89
N HIS A 45 6.58 11.75 -8.49
CA HIS A 45 7.62 12.35 -9.31
C HIS A 45 8.97 11.71 -9.05
N CYS A 46 9.78 11.58 -10.11
CA CYS A 46 11.12 11.06 -10.04
C CYS A 46 11.98 11.99 -9.16
N PRO A 47 12.68 11.49 -8.13
CA PRO A 47 13.49 12.33 -7.26
C PRO A 47 14.74 12.91 -7.96
N ARG A 48 15.06 12.43 -9.16
CA ARG A 48 16.23 12.87 -9.93
C ARG A 48 15.86 13.91 -10.99
N CYS A 49 14.92 13.59 -11.89
CA CYS A 49 14.53 14.49 -12.98
C CYS A 49 13.19 15.21 -12.78
N GLY A 50 12.47 14.96 -11.68
CA GLY A 50 11.17 15.59 -11.41
C GLY A 50 10.01 15.12 -12.29
N GLN A 51 10.24 14.30 -13.32
CA GLN A 51 9.18 13.80 -14.20
C GLN A 51 8.22 12.86 -13.48
N LEU A 52 6.95 12.84 -13.91
CA LEU A 52 5.96 11.90 -13.39
C LEU A 52 6.37 10.47 -13.73
N MET A 53 6.45 9.61 -12.72
CA MET A 53 6.85 8.22 -12.90
C MET A 53 5.70 7.37 -13.43
N LEU A 54 6.04 6.40 -14.30
CA LEU A 54 5.09 5.44 -14.85
C LEU A 54 4.70 4.40 -13.81
N LYS A 55 3.43 3.98 -13.82
CA LYS A 55 2.92 2.87 -13.00
C LYS A 55 3.37 1.54 -13.62
N ASN A 56 4.18 0.76 -12.91
CA ASN A 56 4.81 -0.48 -13.39
C ASN A 56 4.42 -1.71 -12.54
N GLY A 57 3.12 -1.98 -12.46
CA GLY A 57 2.57 -3.08 -11.66
C GLY A 57 2.60 -2.83 -10.15
N PHE A 58 2.44 -3.90 -9.37
CA PHE A 58 2.24 -3.81 -7.92
C PHE A 58 3.18 -4.73 -7.14
N LYS A 59 3.39 -4.38 -5.86
CA LYS A 59 4.00 -5.25 -4.85
C LYS A 59 2.97 -5.46 -3.74
N LEU A 60 2.59 -6.72 -3.51
CA LEU A 60 1.77 -7.08 -2.35
C LEU A 60 2.66 -7.12 -1.10
N VAL A 61 2.17 -6.55 -0.01
CA VAL A 61 2.88 -6.46 1.26
C VAL A 61 1.89 -6.68 2.39
N LYS A 62 2.16 -7.65 3.26
CA LYS A 62 1.38 -7.90 4.48
C LYS A 62 2.04 -7.23 5.69
N ILE A 63 1.28 -6.49 6.48
CA ILE A 63 1.74 -5.90 7.74
C ILE A 63 0.69 -6.14 8.83
N LEU A 64 1.12 -6.16 10.09
CA LEU A 64 0.21 -6.19 11.23
C LEU A 64 -0.38 -4.78 11.43
N GLY A 65 -1.70 -4.68 11.33
CA GLY A 65 -2.45 -3.48 11.67
C GLY A 65 -2.92 -3.49 13.14
N PRO A 66 -3.63 -2.44 13.59
CA PRO A 66 -4.35 -2.45 14.85
C PRO A 66 -5.37 -3.58 14.87
N SER A 67 -5.46 -4.31 15.99
CA SER A 67 -6.44 -5.38 16.16
C SER A 67 -7.87 -4.84 16.09
N LEU A 68 -8.73 -5.59 15.40
CA LEU A 68 -10.16 -5.31 15.27
C LEU A 68 -10.91 -6.43 15.96
N HIS A 69 -11.95 -6.10 16.74
CA HIS A 69 -12.75 -7.10 17.46
C HIS A 69 -11.91 -8.08 18.31
N TYR A 70 -10.78 -7.61 18.87
CA TYR A 70 -9.80 -8.41 19.61
C TYR A 70 -9.04 -9.47 18.77
N GLU A 71 -9.27 -9.54 17.47
CA GLU A 71 -8.57 -10.43 16.55
C GLU A 71 -7.36 -9.74 15.89
N PRO A 72 -6.26 -10.49 15.61
CA PRO A 72 -5.12 -9.93 14.90
C PRO A 72 -5.54 -9.51 13.49
N THR A 73 -5.20 -8.28 13.12
CA THR A 73 -5.60 -7.72 11.82
C THR A 73 -4.40 -7.60 10.91
N ILE A 74 -4.47 -8.26 9.76
CA ILE A 74 -3.46 -8.22 8.71
C ILE A 74 -3.89 -7.23 7.64
N TRP A 75 -3.09 -6.18 7.43
CA TRP A 75 -3.25 -5.31 6.28
C TRP A 75 -2.50 -5.92 5.09
N SER A 76 -3.26 -6.39 4.10
CA SER A 76 -2.79 -6.90 2.82
C SER A 76 -2.74 -5.74 1.82
N ILE A 77 -1.60 -5.07 1.72
CA ILE A 77 -1.45 -3.82 0.97
C ILE A 77 -0.83 -4.07 -0.40
N ARG A 78 -1.59 -3.79 -1.45
CA ARG A 78 -1.10 -3.75 -2.84
C ARG A 78 -0.52 -2.37 -3.14
N LYS A 79 0.81 -2.27 -3.11
CA LYS A 79 1.55 -1.02 -3.32
C LYS A 79 1.94 -0.83 -4.77
N GLN A 80 1.64 0.33 -5.35
CA GLN A 80 2.06 0.70 -6.71
C GLN A 80 3.60 0.70 -6.83
N LYS A 81 4.12 0.00 -7.84
CA LYS A 81 5.51 0.16 -8.29
C LYS A 81 5.55 1.27 -9.33
N TYR A 82 6.60 2.07 -9.28
CA TYR A 82 6.85 3.20 -10.17
C TYR A 82 8.16 3.03 -10.90
N LEU A 83 8.20 3.50 -12.14
CA LEU A 83 9.34 3.45 -13.03
C LEU A 83 9.56 4.82 -13.69
N CYS A 84 10.75 5.38 -13.53
CA CYS A 84 11.24 6.45 -14.38
C CYS A 84 12.16 5.82 -15.42
N LYS A 85 11.84 5.98 -16.70
CA LYS A 85 12.67 5.51 -17.81
C LYS A 85 13.91 6.40 -17.95
N PRO A 86 14.99 5.89 -18.55
CA PRO A 86 16.15 6.71 -18.87
C PRO A 86 15.78 7.88 -19.79
N SER A 87 16.31 9.05 -19.49
CA SER A 87 16.18 10.28 -20.27
C SER A 87 17.48 11.11 -20.11
N PRO A 88 17.69 12.18 -20.90
CA PRO A 88 18.86 13.05 -20.73
C PRO A 88 19.02 13.57 -19.29
N ASP A 89 17.91 13.91 -18.63
CA ASP A 89 17.88 14.39 -17.23
C ASP A 89 17.95 13.25 -16.19
N CYS A 90 17.70 12.00 -16.61
CA CYS A 90 17.72 10.82 -15.76
C CYS A 90 18.40 9.65 -16.48
N PRO A 91 19.73 9.60 -16.55
CA PRO A 91 20.45 8.62 -17.38
C PRO A 91 20.29 7.16 -16.93
N GLN A 92 19.70 6.93 -15.76
CA GLN A 92 19.45 5.60 -15.22
C GLN A 92 17.96 5.38 -14.97
N THR A 93 17.53 4.12 -15.11
CA THR A 93 16.20 3.69 -14.70
C THR A 93 16.06 3.81 -13.18
N ILE A 94 15.09 4.59 -12.72
CA ILE A 94 14.78 4.73 -11.29
C ILE A 94 13.48 4.03 -10.99
N THR A 95 13.50 3.11 -10.01
CA THR A 95 12.28 2.47 -9.51
C THR A 95 11.96 2.92 -8.10
N LYS A 96 10.66 3.01 -7.79
CA LYS A 96 10.15 3.28 -6.45
C LYS A 96 8.92 2.43 -6.19
N VAL A 97 8.58 2.27 -4.91
CA VAL A 97 7.32 1.64 -4.47
C VAL A 97 6.58 2.67 -3.64
N ALA A 98 5.26 2.71 -3.78
CA ALA A 98 4.40 3.59 -3.01
C ALA A 98 4.70 3.41 -1.51
N ARG A 99 4.96 4.53 -0.83
CA ARG A 99 5.15 4.54 0.62
C ARG A 99 3.78 4.61 1.29
N VAL A 100 3.67 3.99 2.46
CA VAL A 100 2.50 4.12 3.32
C VAL A 100 2.96 4.91 4.54
N LYS A 101 2.27 5.99 4.88
CA LYS A 101 2.56 6.80 6.08
C LYS A 101 2.39 5.95 7.34
N ASP A 102 3.17 6.27 8.36
CA ASP A 102 3.14 5.64 9.70
C ASP A 102 3.39 4.12 9.75
N VAL A 103 3.75 3.50 8.63
CA VAL A 103 4.26 2.12 8.59
C VAL A 103 5.79 2.17 8.54
N LYS A 104 6.44 1.77 9.63
CA LYS A 104 7.91 1.71 9.68
C LYS A 104 8.45 0.79 8.57
N TYR A 105 9.51 1.24 7.91
CA TYR A 105 10.24 0.47 6.90
C TYR A 105 10.70 -0.87 7.51
N ARG A 106 10.41 -2.00 6.83
CA ARG A 106 10.69 -3.39 7.25
C ARG A 106 9.82 -4.01 8.36
N HIS A 107 8.72 -3.38 8.78
CA HIS A 107 7.67 -4.06 9.56
C HIS A 107 6.77 -4.91 8.65
N HIS A 108 7.37 -5.86 7.92
CA HIS A 108 6.64 -6.83 7.10
C HIS A 108 6.56 -8.14 7.85
N ILE A 109 5.39 -8.76 7.85
CA ILE A 109 5.30 -10.16 8.26
C ILE A 109 5.87 -10.97 7.10
N SER A 110 7.07 -11.52 7.26
CA SER A 110 7.52 -12.63 6.42
C SER A 110 6.76 -13.86 6.89
N GLN A 111 5.84 -14.38 6.07
CA GLN A 111 5.45 -15.78 6.24
C GLN A 111 6.70 -16.61 5.94
N ALA A 112 7.18 -17.35 6.93
CA ALA A 112 8.15 -18.43 6.76
C ALA A 112 7.47 -19.62 6.09
#